data_AF-A0A4R9B1P7-F1
#
_entry.id   AF-A0A4R9B1P7-F1
#
_cell.length_a   1.000
_cell.length_b   1.000
_cell.length_c   1.000
_cell.angle_alpha   90.00
_cell.angle_beta   90.00
_cell.angle_gamma   90.00
#
_symmetry.space_group_name_H-M   'P 1'
#
loop_
_entity.id
_entity.type
_entity.pdbx_description
1 polymer ?
#
loop_
_entity_poly.entity_id
_entity_poly.type
_entity_poly.pdbx_seq_one_letter_code
_entity_poly.pdbx_strand_id
1 'polypeptide(L)'
;MTIECRLARAGFTLTRDYPVPLDDDHTKNHSFLMDSDGAWSLSSAYDVTHAYNPKSIWTSQHLMSVNGKFSDAEFKDFVVVSERHGFERATSIIAEVNDAVASWSEHAAEAGIPAAAQAEVAADLRSIRR
;
A
#
# COMPACT_ATOMS: atom_id res chain seq x y z
N MET A 1 14.60 6.41 -20.35
CA MET A 1 13.16 6.13 -20.47
C MET A 1 12.55 6.50 -19.15
N THR A 2 12.25 7.79 -19.00
CA THR A 2 11.80 8.43 -17.76
C THR A 2 10.36 8.03 -17.55
N ILE A 3 10.13 7.09 -16.63
CA ILE A 3 8.79 6.66 -16.25
C ILE A 3 8.20 7.80 -15.43
N GLU A 4 7.37 8.63 -16.09
CA GLU A 4 6.41 9.51 -15.45
C GLU A 4 5.47 8.63 -14.61
N CYS A 5 5.91 8.37 -13.38
CA CYS A 5 5.21 7.59 -12.38
C CYS A 5 4.05 8.43 -11.84
N ARG A 6 3.00 8.59 -12.65
CA ARG A 6 1.67 8.93 -12.16
C ARG A 6 1.18 7.72 -11.39
N LEU A 7 1.57 7.68 -10.12
CA LEU A 7 1.17 6.67 -9.16
C LEU A 7 -0.28 6.28 -9.36
N ALA A 8 -0.47 4.97 -9.45
CA ALA A 8 -1.71 4.27 -9.16
C ALA A 8 -2.54 5.08 -8.17
N ARG A 9 -3.82 5.28 -8.50
CA ARG A 9 -4.85 5.67 -7.55
C ARG A 9 -4.75 4.69 -6.37
N ALA A 10 -4.08 5.18 -5.33
CA ALA A 10 -3.59 4.57 -4.10
C ALA A 10 -3.70 3.04 -4.00
N GLY A 11 -2.64 2.36 -4.43
CA GLY A 11 -2.33 0.96 -4.10
C GLY A 11 -0.91 0.83 -3.53
N PHE A 12 -0.48 1.84 -2.77
CA PHE A 12 0.83 1.83 -2.10
C PHE A 12 0.57 2.05 -0.61
N THR A 13 1.14 1.17 0.20
CA THR A 13 1.15 1.34 1.64
C THR A 13 2.56 1.39 2.16
N LEU A 14 2.71 2.04 3.33
CA LEU A 14 3.71 1.84 4.37
C LEU A 14 4.54 3.10 4.72
N THR A 15 4.64 3.39 6.03
CA THR A 15 5.85 3.82 6.75
C THR A 15 5.79 3.36 8.22
N ARG A 16 6.83 3.62 9.00
CA ARG A 16 7.12 3.14 10.37
C ARG A 16 6.20 3.63 11.51
N ASP A 17 5.14 4.36 11.17
CA ASP A 17 3.99 4.65 12.05
C ASP A 17 2.67 4.23 11.36
N TYR A 18 2.75 3.47 10.25
CA TYR A 18 1.72 3.40 9.20
C TYR A 18 1.83 2.18 8.26
N PRO A 19 1.36 1.02 8.69
CA PRO A 19 1.14 -0.11 7.81
C PRO A 19 -0.36 -0.38 7.65
N VAL A 20 -0.83 -0.34 6.41
CA VAL A 20 -1.95 -1.20 5.98
C VAL A 20 -1.30 -2.45 5.41
N PRO A 21 -1.60 -3.61 5.97
CA PRO A 21 -1.02 -4.87 5.55
C PRO A 21 -1.66 -5.29 4.23
N LEU A 22 -1.00 -4.92 3.13
CA LEU A 22 -1.12 -5.64 1.87
C LEU A 22 0.17 -6.47 1.72
N ASP A 23 0.30 -7.48 2.59
CA ASP A 23 1.43 -8.43 2.55
C ASP A 23 1.35 -9.38 1.33
N ASP A 24 0.31 -9.25 0.50
CA ASP A 24 0.12 -9.98 -0.76
C ASP A 24 0.32 -9.07 -1.99
N ASP A 25 1.32 -8.19 -1.95
CA ASP A 25 1.61 -7.19 -2.98
C ASP A 25 2.43 -7.74 -4.16
N HIS A 26 2.20 -8.99 -4.58
CA HIS A 26 3.02 -9.65 -5.58
C HIS A 26 2.84 -9.12 -7.01
N THR A 27 3.81 -9.41 -7.89
CA THR A 27 3.86 -8.92 -9.28
C THR A 27 2.62 -9.20 -10.14
N LYS A 28 1.81 -10.22 -9.81
CA LYS A 28 0.54 -10.52 -10.51
C LYS A 28 -0.61 -9.57 -10.15
N ASN A 29 -0.46 -8.76 -9.11
CA ASN A 29 -1.43 -7.73 -8.69
C ASN A 29 -1.21 -6.39 -9.42
N HIS A 30 -0.31 -6.37 -10.41
CA HIS A 30 -0.08 -5.24 -11.28
C HIS A 30 -0.39 -5.61 -12.73
N SER A 31 -1.26 -4.82 -13.36
CA SER A 31 -1.61 -4.97 -14.77
C SER A 31 -1.49 -3.65 -15.52
N PHE A 32 -1.33 -3.75 -16.83
CA PHE A 32 -1.35 -2.61 -17.74
C PHE A 32 -2.53 -2.77 -18.70
N LEU A 33 -3.18 -1.65 -18.99
CA LEU A 33 -4.20 -1.55 -20.02
C LEU A 33 -3.54 -1.04 -21.30
N MET A 34 -4.01 -1.52 -22.44
CA MET A 34 -3.66 -0.99 -23.74
C MET A 34 -4.94 -0.55 -24.43
N ASP A 35 -4.98 0.69 -24.90
CA ASP A 35 -6.11 1.17 -25.68
C ASP A 35 -6.06 0.69 -27.14
N SER A 36 -7.08 1.04 -27.92
CA SER A 36 -7.16 0.66 -29.34
C SER A 36 -6.06 1.26 -30.21
N ASP A 37 -5.43 2.35 -29.76
CA ASP A 37 -4.34 3.03 -30.45
C ASP A 37 -2.96 2.45 -30.08
N GLY A 38 -2.94 1.45 -29.18
CA GLY A 38 -1.72 0.80 -28.71
C GLY A 38 -1.00 1.55 -27.58
N ALA A 39 -1.64 2.57 -26.98
CA ALA A 39 -1.06 3.29 -25.85
C ALA A 39 -1.27 2.49 -24.56
N TRP A 40 -0.17 2.28 -23.83
CA TRP A 40 -0.17 1.57 -22.56
C TRP A 40 -0.37 2.51 -21.38
N SER A 41 -1.18 2.10 -20.42
CA SER A 41 -1.34 2.76 -19.12
C SER A 41 -1.38 1.74 -17.99
N LEU A 42 -1.08 2.16 -16.77
CA LEU A 42 -1.30 1.33 -15.59
C LEU A 42 -2.81 1.09 -15.38
N SER A 43 -3.21 -0.11 -14.98
CA SER A 43 -4.61 -0.36 -14.57
C SER A 43 -4.93 0.34 -13.26
N SER A 44 -6.22 0.49 -12.95
CA SER A 44 -6.66 0.75 -11.57
C SER A 44 -6.14 -0.36 -10.65
N ALA A 45 -5.97 -0.05 -9.35
CA ALA A 45 -5.66 -1.05 -8.34
C ALA A 45 -6.82 -2.06 -8.22
N TYR A 46 -6.48 -3.32 -7.97
CA TYR A 46 -7.40 -4.43 -7.77
C TYR A 46 -6.79 -5.40 -6.75
N ASP A 47 -7.59 -6.34 -6.25
CA ASP A 47 -7.19 -7.33 -5.25
C ASP A 47 -6.56 -6.73 -3.98
N VAL A 48 -7.08 -5.57 -3.57
CA VAL A 48 -6.66 -4.89 -2.34
C VAL A 48 -7.45 -5.48 -1.17
N THR A 49 -6.79 -6.29 -0.36
CA THR A 49 -7.41 -6.97 0.80
C THR A 49 -6.55 -6.82 2.05
N HIS A 50 -7.16 -6.94 3.23
CA HIS A 50 -6.43 -6.98 4.50
C HIS A 50 -5.82 -8.38 4.69
N ALA A 51 -4.58 -8.55 4.21
CA ALA A 51 -3.91 -9.86 4.14
C ALA A 51 -2.94 -10.12 5.30
N TYR A 52 -3.11 -9.42 6.43
CA TYR A 52 -2.22 -9.52 7.58
C TYR A 52 -2.28 -10.87 8.26
N ASN A 53 -1.16 -11.58 8.27
CA ASN A 53 -1.02 -12.75 9.12
C ASN A 53 0.46 -12.96 9.48
N PRO A 54 0.91 -12.52 10.67
CA PRO A 54 2.31 -12.62 11.07
C PRO A 54 2.79 -14.07 11.27
N LYS A 55 1.87 -15.05 11.26
CA LYS A 55 2.19 -16.48 11.33
C LYS A 55 2.11 -17.17 9.96
N SER A 56 1.75 -16.45 8.91
CA SER A 56 1.66 -16.99 7.56
C SER A 56 3.04 -17.27 7.00
N ILE A 57 3.20 -18.43 6.37
CA ILE A 57 4.43 -18.72 5.60
C ILE A 57 4.49 -17.93 4.29
N TRP A 58 3.38 -17.32 3.88
CA TRP A 58 3.25 -16.60 2.60
C TRP A 58 3.15 -15.08 2.77
N THR A 59 2.42 -14.62 3.79
CA THR A 59 2.01 -13.22 3.99
C THR A 59 2.41 -12.68 5.37
N SER A 60 3.54 -13.17 5.91
CA SER A 60 4.11 -12.62 7.16
C SER A 60 4.95 -11.37 6.94
N GLN A 61 5.18 -10.99 5.68
CA GLN A 61 5.91 -9.81 5.24
C GLN A 61 5.44 -9.45 3.81
N HIS A 62 5.85 -8.29 3.31
CA HIS A 62 5.64 -7.91 1.92
C HIS A 62 6.29 -8.90 0.95
N LEU A 63 5.66 -9.12 -0.20
CA LEU A 63 6.21 -9.89 -1.31
C LEU A 63 7.04 -9.03 -2.25
N MET A 64 6.86 -7.70 -2.22
CA MET A 64 7.70 -6.72 -2.90
C MET A 64 8.49 -5.85 -1.93
N SER A 65 9.79 -5.68 -2.17
CA SER A 65 10.66 -4.92 -1.26
C SER A 65 10.57 -3.42 -1.48
N VAL A 66 10.67 -2.64 -0.40
CA VAL A 66 10.94 -1.20 -0.44
C VAL A 66 12.40 -0.99 -0.06
N ASN A 67 13.20 -0.45 -0.98
CA ASN A 67 14.65 -0.24 -0.79
C ASN A 67 15.39 -1.51 -0.29
N GLY A 68 14.99 -2.70 -0.76
CA GLY A 68 15.56 -3.99 -0.37
C GLY A 68 15.02 -4.57 0.94
N LYS A 69 14.04 -3.93 1.58
CA LYS A 69 13.37 -4.41 2.79
C LYS A 69 12.00 -4.98 2.49
N PHE A 70 11.70 -6.16 2.99
CA PHE A 70 10.38 -6.82 2.88
C PHE A 70 9.52 -6.64 4.14
N SER A 71 10.12 -6.20 5.25
CA SER A 71 9.44 -5.78 6.47
C SER A 71 10.10 -4.51 7.01
N ASP A 72 9.43 -3.81 7.93
CA ASP A 72 10.02 -2.71 8.70
C ASP A 72 10.62 -1.57 7.84
N ALA A 73 9.98 -1.29 6.70
CA ALA A 73 10.35 -0.16 5.84
C ALA A 73 10.05 1.17 6.55
N GLU A 74 11.03 2.07 6.55
CA GLU A 74 10.92 3.37 7.21
C GLU A 74 10.64 4.47 6.19
N PHE A 75 10.14 5.63 6.63
CA PHE A 75 9.90 6.78 5.75
C PHE A 75 11.09 7.11 4.83
N LYS A 76 12.32 7.04 5.37
CA LYS A 76 13.55 7.28 4.58
C LYS A 76 13.73 6.30 3.43
N ASP A 77 13.25 5.06 3.55
CA ASP A 77 13.36 4.06 2.49
C ASP A 77 12.47 4.45 1.29
N PHE A 78 11.29 5.01 1.56
CA PHE A 78 10.41 5.55 0.52
C PHE A 78 10.98 6.80 -0.14
N VAL A 79 11.58 7.71 0.64
CA VAL A 79 12.26 8.90 0.10
C VAL A 79 13.41 8.49 -0.82
N VAL A 80 14.24 7.52 -0.42
CA VAL A 80 15.33 7.02 -1.25
C VAL A 80 14.81 6.40 -2.56
N VAL A 81 13.72 5.63 -2.50
CA VAL A 81 13.08 5.06 -3.70
C VAL A 81 12.51 6.17 -4.58
N SER A 82 11.86 7.18 -3.99
CA SER A 82 11.24 8.26 -4.73
C SER A 82 12.27 9.12 -5.45
N GLU A 83 13.35 9.51 -4.76
CA GLU A 83 14.47 10.24 -5.35
C GLU A 83 15.13 9.45 -6.50
N ARG A 84 15.38 8.15 -6.29
CA ARG A 84 15.98 7.26 -7.31
C ARG A 84 15.16 7.21 -8.60
N HIS A 85 13.84 7.32 -8.49
CA HIS A 85 12.92 7.24 -9.64
C HIS A 85 12.37 8.61 -10.08
N GLY A 86 12.88 9.73 -9.55
CA GLY A 86 12.46 11.07 -9.93
C GLY A 86 11.01 11.39 -9.55
N PHE A 87 10.53 10.81 -8.45
CA PHE A 87 9.16 10.94 -7.98
C PHE A 87 9.05 11.91 -6.80
N GLU A 88 8.38 13.06 -6.98
CA GLU A 88 8.42 14.17 -6.03
C GLU A 88 7.30 14.17 -4.98
N ARG A 89 6.24 13.36 -5.14
CA ARG A 89 5.06 13.38 -4.26
C ARG A 89 5.05 12.30 -3.16
N ALA A 90 6.18 11.65 -2.89
CA ALA A 90 6.22 10.55 -1.92
C ALA A 90 5.78 10.99 -0.53
N THR A 91 6.30 12.11 -0.03
CA THR A 91 5.97 12.64 1.29
C THR A 91 4.49 12.97 1.45
N SER A 92 3.88 13.63 0.47
CA SER A 92 2.45 13.99 0.55
C SER A 92 1.55 12.79 0.46
N ILE A 93 1.86 11.82 -0.40
CA ILE A 93 1.07 10.61 -0.54
C ILE A 93 1.15 9.73 0.69
N ILE A 94 2.34 9.63 1.31
CA ILE A 94 2.49 8.94 2.59
C ILE A 94 1.57 9.61 3.62
N ALA A 95 1.58 10.95 3.74
CA ALA A 95 0.70 11.66 4.66
C ALA A 95 -0.81 11.43 4.37
N GLU A 96 -1.22 11.41 3.10
CA GLU A 96 -2.61 11.13 2.71
C GLU A 96 -3.04 9.70 3.11
N VAL A 97 -2.20 8.70 2.85
CA VAL A 97 -2.47 7.30 3.25
C VAL A 97 -2.55 7.19 4.77
N ASN A 98 -1.66 7.88 5.46
CA ASN A 98 -1.55 7.91 6.91
C ASN A 98 -2.83 8.43 7.57
N ASP A 99 -3.37 9.53 7.05
CA ASP A 99 -4.63 10.12 7.51
C ASP A 99 -5.80 9.17 7.24
N ALA A 100 -5.87 8.55 6.05
CA ALA A 100 -6.91 7.57 5.72
C ALA A 100 -6.89 6.35 6.66
N VAL A 101 -5.70 5.85 7.02
CA VAL A 101 -5.55 4.74 7.99
C VAL A 101 -5.97 5.16 9.40
N ALA A 102 -5.63 6.39 9.81
CA ALA A 102 -6.08 6.93 11.10
C ALA A 102 -7.61 7.04 11.16
N SER A 103 -8.25 7.33 10.03
CA SER A 103 -9.71 7.39 9.86
C SER A 103 -10.35 6.04 9.53
N TRP A 104 -9.67 4.91 9.76
CA TRP A 104 -10.18 3.56 9.44
C TRP A 104 -11.62 3.33 9.91
N SER A 105 -11.96 3.70 11.15
CA SER A 105 -13.29 3.45 11.69
C SER A 105 -14.40 4.19 10.92
N GLU A 106 -14.12 5.38 10.40
CA GLU A 106 -15.05 6.16 9.61
C GLU A 106 -15.28 5.49 8.25
N HIS A 107 -14.19 5.21 7.52
CA HIS A 107 -14.25 4.56 6.21
C HIS A 107 -14.88 3.16 6.28
N ALA A 108 -14.57 2.38 7.32
CA ALA A 108 -15.11 1.04 7.47
C ALA A 108 -16.61 1.06 7.82
N ALA A 109 -17.05 2.05 8.60
CA ALA A 109 -18.47 2.27 8.87
C ALA A 109 -19.24 2.71 7.62
N GLU A 110 -18.69 3.66 6.85
CA GLU A 110 -19.26 4.12 5.58
C GLU A 110 -19.38 2.98 4.56
N ALA A 111 -18.37 2.09 4.50
CA ALA A 111 -18.36 0.91 3.64
C ALA A 111 -19.27 -0.23 4.14
N GLY A 112 -19.92 -0.08 5.29
CA GLY A 112 -20.84 -1.10 5.84
C GLY A 112 -20.14 -2.36 6.36
N ILE A 113 -18.85 -2.27 6.74
CA ILE A 113 -18.11 -3.40 7.29
C ILE A 113 -18.70 -3.78 8.66
N PRO A 114 -18.91 -5.07 8.98
CA PRO A 114 -19.40 -5.48 10.30
C PRO A 114 -18.47 -5.05 11.43
N ALA A 115 -19.02 -4.55 12.55
CA ALA A 115 -18.24 -4.01 13.68
C ALA A 115 -17.15 -4.95 14.21
N ALA A 116 -17.40 -6.27 14.21
CA ALA A 116 -16.41 -7.26 14.60
C ALA A 116 -15.17 -7.24 13.69
N ALA A 117 -15.38 -7.23 12.36
CA ALA A 117 -14.29 -7.16 11.38
C ALA A 117 -13.58 -5.79 11.43
N GLN A 118 -14.31 -4.70 11.66
CA GLN A 118 -13.69 -3.38 11.87
C GLN A 118 -12.73 -3.40 13.06
N ALA A 119 -13.15 -4.01 14.17
CA ALA A 119 -12.36 -4.09 15.40
C ALA A 119 -11.13 -4.98 15.25
N GLU A 120 -11.25 -6.09 14.52
CA GLU A 120 -10.14 -6.99 14.16
C GLU A 120 -9.07 -6.24 13.36
N VAL A 121 -9.46 -5.66 12.21
CA VAL A 121 -8.54 -4.88 11.36
C VAL A 121 -7.93 -3.71 12.14
N ALA A 122 -8.72 -3.02 12.97
CA ALA A 122 -8.20 -1.93 13.80
C ALA A 122 -7.16 -2.41 14.83
N ALA A 123 -7.31 -3.62 15.37
CA ALA A 123 -6.32 -4.20 16.28
C ALA A 123 -5.02 -4.53 15.54
N ASP A 124 -5.12 -5.08 14.34
CA ASP A 124 -3.97 -5.35 13.48
C ASP A 124 -3.25 -4.06 13.13
N LEU A 125 -3.96 -3.04 12.63
CA LEU A 125 -3.39 -1.72 12.31
C LEU A 125 -2.65 -1.14 13.52
N ARG A 126 -3.20 -1.21 14.74
CA ARG A 126 -2.48 -0.78 15.96
C ARG A 126 -1.24 -1.62 16.25
N SER A 127 -1.29 -2.91 15.99
CA SER A 127 -0.21 -3.84 16.34
C SER A 127 1.04 -3.65 15.49
N ILE A 128 0.87 -3.15 14.27
CA ILE A 128 1.93 -2.96 13.29
C ILE A 128 2.46 -1.50 13.33
N ARG A 129 1.69 -0.50 13.80
CA ARG A 129 2.12 0.90 14.02
C ARG A 129 3.02 1.11 15.27
N ARG A 130 4.00 0.23 15.52
CA ARG A 130 4.84 0.27 16.73
C ARG A 130 6.02 1.24 16.67
#